data_AF-A0AAQ3XQB6-F1
#
_entry.id   AF-A0AAQ3XQB6-F1
#
_cell.length_a   1.000
_cell.length_b   1.000
_cell.length_c   1.000
_cell.angle_alpha   90.00
_cell.angle_beta   90.00
_cell.angle_gamma   90.00
#
_symmetry.space_group_name_H-M   'P 1'
#
loop_
_entity.id
_entity.type
_entity.pdbx_description
1 polymer ?
#
loop_
_entity_poly.entity_id
_entity_poly.type
_entity_poly.pdbx_seq_one_letter_code
_entity_poly.pdbx_strand_id
1 'polypeptide(L)'
;MVRSQPNGEISYDHLAQEAARERPAVVVANIGTTMKEGRDDTLKIRAVLRDVGIDAIYVHSDAALCGAYAALLSPRPHVDFADGADSVTVSGHEFLGAPRPCGIVL
;
A
#
# COMPACT_ATOMS: atom_id res chain seq x y z
N MET A 1 -7.47 -0.82 13.57
CA MET A 1 -6.75 0.16 12.73
C MET A 1 -5.28 0.07 13.10
N VAL A 2 -4.39 -0.13 12.13
CA VAL A 2 -2.96 -0.35 12.41
C VAL A 2 -2.25 1.00 12.62
N ARG A 3 -1.29 1.04 13.55
CA ARG A 3 -0.51 2.25 13.83
C ARG A 3 0.47 2.55 12.69
N SER A 4 0.85 3.81 12.54
CA SER A 4 1.95 4.22 11.67
C SER A 4 3.23 4.50 12.45
N GLN A 5 4.34 4.36 11.76
CA GLN A 5 5.67 4.76 12.17
C GLN A 5 5.85 6.29 12.03
N PRO A 6 6.92 6.89 12.60
CA PRO A 6 7.18 8.32 12.48
C PRO A 6 7.26 8.83 11.03
N ASN A 7 7.81 8.02 10.11
CA ASN A 7 7.91 8.31 8.67
C ASN A 7 6.56 8.20 7.92
N GLY A 8 5.48 7.76 8.58
CA GLY A 8 4.16 7.60 7.98
C GLY A 8 3.86 6.23 7.38
N GLU A 9 4.84 5.34 7.35
CA GLU A 9 4.68 3.93 6.95
C GLU A 9 3.93 3.14 8.03
N ILE A 10 3.24 2.07 7.67
CA ILE A 10 2.56 1.17 8.58
C ILE A 10 3.54 0.52 9.57
N SER A 11 3.10 0.33 10.81
CA SER A 11 3.83 -0.45 11.80
C SER A 11 3.59 -1.94 11.56
N TYR A 12 4.60 -2.63 11.06
CA TYR A 12 4.58 -4.08 10.80
C TYR A 12 4.39 -4.91 12.07
N ASP A 13 4.99 -4.51 13.19
CA ASP A 13 4.81 -5.19 14.47
C ASP A 13 3.36 -5.09 14.95
N HIS A 14 2.74 -3.91 14.81
CA HIS A 14 1.34 -3.71 15.15
C HIS A 14 0.41 -4.41 14.16
N LEU A 15 0.79 -4.51 12.87
CA LEU A 15 0.07 -5.31 11.88
C LEU A 15 0.03 -6.78 12.30
N ALA A 16 1.17 -7.34 12.72
CA ALA A 16 1.26 -8.72 13.19
C ALA A 16 0.39 -8.98 14.43
N GLN A 17 0.35 -8.02 15.37
CA GLN A 17 -0.45 -8.12 16.60
C GLN A 17 -1.95 -8.07 16.35
N GLU A 18 -2.39 -7.25 15.40
CA GLU A 18 -3.81 -7.07 15.06
C GLU A 18 -4.34 -8.17 14.10
N ALA A 19 -3.44 -8.90 13.45
CA ALA A 19 -3.79 -9.94 12.49
C ALA A 19 -4.51 -11.13 13.15
N ALA A 20 -5.69 -11.45 12.64
CA ALA A 20 -6.49 -12.57 13.13
C ALA A 20 -6.19 -13.84 12.31
N ARG A 21 -5.36 -14.73 12.87
CA ARG A 21 -4.79 -15.92 12.19
C ARG A 21 -5.80 -16.82 11.46
N GLU A 22 -7.03 -16.91 11.95
CA GLU A 22 -8.06 -17.81 11.41
C GLU A 22 -8.95 -17.15 10.34
N ARG A 23 -8.62 -15.93 9.90
CA ARG A 23 -9.41 -15.18 8.91
C ARG A 23 -8.53 -14.69 7.77
N PRO A 24 -9.05 -14.64 6.53
CA PRO A 24 -8.40 -13.91 5.44
C PRO A 24 -8.14 -12.46 5.81
N ALA A 25 -7.05 -11.89 5.30
CA ALA A 25 -6.67 -10.50 5.51
C ALA A 25 -6.88 -9.69 4.22
N VAL A 26 -7.54 -8.54 4.37
CA VAL A 26 -7.59 -7.48 3.36
C VAL A 26 -6.85 -6.29 3.93
N VAL A 27 -5.80 -5.83 3.24
CA VAL A 27 -4.97 -4.69 3.65
C VAL A 27 -5.03 -3.60 2.60
N VAL A 28 -5.20 -2.36 3.04
CA VAL A 28 -4.96 -1.18 2.22
C VAL A 28 -3.56 -0.67 2.58
N ALA A 29 -2.63 -0.78 1.65
CA ALA A 29 -1.27 -0.26 1.75
C ALA A 29 -1.25 1.14 1.16
N ASN A 30 -0.90 2.15 1.96
CA ASN A 30 -0.80 3.52 1.48
C ASN A 30 0.58 3.76 0.88
N ILE A 31 0.63 3.97 -0.43
CA ILE A 31 1.87 4.27 -1.14
C ILE A 31 1.92 5.79 -1.38
N GLY A 32 2.32 6.53 -0.36
CA GLY A 32 2.25 7.99 -0.34
C GLY A 32 1.09 8.47 0.51
N THR A 33 1.26 8.42 1.84
CA THR A 33 0.27 8.98 2.77
C THR A 33 0.14 10.49 2.59
N THR A 34 -1.10 11.00 2.63
CA THR A 34 -1.44 12.40 2.31
C THR A 34 -0.62 13.45 3.07
N MET A 35 -0.21 13.14 4.31
CA MET A 35 0.48 14.10 5.18
C MET A 35 2.00 13.94 5.20
N LYS A 36 2.52 12.72 4.98
CA LYS A 36 3.94 12.40 5.21
C LYS A 36 4.64 11.82 3.99
N GLU A 37 3.90 11.47 2.94
CA GLU A 37 4.38 10.66 1.82
C GLU A 37 5.04 9.35 2.27
N GLY A 38 4.62 8.84 3.43
CA GLY A 38 5.01 7.51 3.92
C GLY A 38 4.51 6.44 2.95
N ARG A 39 5.35 5.44 2.69
CA ARG A 39 5.09 4.38 1.70
C ARG A 39 5.16 3.05 2.39
N ASP A 40 4.02 2.38 2.47
CA ASP A 40 3.93 1.02 2.93
C ASP A 40 4.64 0.07 1.96
N ASP A 41 5.30 -0.96 2.48
CA ASP A 41 5.93 -2.00 1.69
C ASP A 41 4.98 -3.20 1.59
N THR A 42 4.38 -3.36 0.41
CA THR A 42 3.42 -4.44 0.10
C THR A 42 4.01 -5.84 0.26
N LEU A 43 5.29 -6.03 -0.08
CA LEU A 43 5.99 -7.30 0.11
C LEU A 43 6.15 -7.60 1.60
N LYS A 44 6.51 -6.58 2.39
CA LYS A 44 6.68 -6.73 3.83
C LYS A 44 5.35 -6.96 4.55
N ILE A 45 4.28 -6.29 4.13
CA ILE A 45 2.91 -6.57 4.61
C ILE A 45 2.57 -8.05 4.40
N ARG A 46 2.78 -8.56 3.19
CA ARG A 46 2.50 -9.97 2.87
C ARG A 46 3.35 -10.92 3.72
N ALA A 47 4.64 -10.65 3.85
CA ALA A 47 5.55 -11.46 4.65
C ALA A 47 5.08 -11.54 6.11
N VAL A 48 4.78 -10.40 6.72
CA VAL A 48 4.30 -10.32 8.11
C VAL A 48 3.01 -11.11 8.32
N LEU A 49 2.05 -11.01 7.40
CA LEU A 49 0.78 -11.74 7.51
C LEU A 49 0.96 -13.26 7.31
N ARG A 50 1.89 -13.68 6.45
CA ARG A 50 2.25 -15.09 6.30
C ARG A 50 2.95 -15.64 7.55
N ASP A 51 3.85 -14.88 8.15
CA ASP A 51 4.59 -15.30 9.35
C ASP A 51 3.66 -15.53 10.55
N VAL A 52 2.51 -14.84 10.60
CA VAL A 52 1.47 -15.09 11.62
C VAL A 52 0.46 -16.16 11.22
N GLY A 53 0.61 -16.80 10.05
CA GLY A 53 -0.20 -17.94 9.62
C GLY A 53 -1.43 -17.60 8.77
N ILE A 54 -1.48 -16.42 8.15
CA ILE A 54 -2.56 -16.05 7.22
C ILE A 54 -2.10 -16.30 5.79
N ASP A 55 -2.72 -17.26 5.11
CA ASP A 55 -2.40 -17.58 3.71
C ASP A 55 -3.23 -16.77 2.71
N ALA A 56 -4.53 -16.55 3.02
CA ALA A 56 -5.45 -15.80 2.19
C ALA A 56 -5.30 -14.29 2.44
N ILE A 57 -4.41 -13.65 1.67
CA ILE A 57 -4.08 -12.23 1.80
C ILE A 57 -4.42 -11.51 0.49
N TYR A 58 -5.16 -10.41 0.62
CA TYR A 58 -5.39 -9.42 -0.43
C TYR A 58 -4.78 -8.08 -0.02
N VAL A 59 -3.92 -7.50 -0.86
CA VAL A 59 -3.29 -6.20 -0.63
C VAL A 59 -3.73 -5.22 -1.73
N HIS A 60 -4.50 -4.21 -1.35
CA HIS A 60 -4.76 -3.05 -2.21
C HIS A 60 -3.65 -2.01 -2.04
N SER A 61 -3.01 -1.61 -3.13
CA SER A 61 -2.07 -0.51 -3.17
C SER A 61 -2.81 0.78 -3.46
N ASP A 62 -2.99 1.63 -2.44
CA ASP A 62 -3.50 2.99 -2.62
C ASP A 62 -2.32 3.89 -3.00
N ALA A 63 -2.08 4.01 -4.30
CA ALA A 63 -1.05 4.84 -4.90
C ALA A 63 -1.66 6.06 -5.62
N ALA A 64 -2.74 6.63 -5.07
CA ALA A 64 -3.47 7.74 -5.67
C ALA A 64 -2.55 8.84 -6.23
N LEU A 65 -1.60 9.32 -5.41
CA LEU A 65 -0.68 10.36 -5.82
C LEU A 65 0.53 9.78 -6.55
N CYS A 66 1.23 8.84 -5.90
CA CYS A 66 2.56 8.43 -6.35
C CYS A 66 2.54 7.44 -7.51
N GLY A 67 1.44 6.71 -7.72
CA GLY A 67 1.35 5.68 -8.76
C GLY A 67 1.62 6.22 -10.16
N ALA A 68 1.28 7.49 -10.42
CA ALA A 68 1.53 8.15 -11.70
C ALA A 68 3.02 8.38 -12.02
N TYR A 69 3.89 8.45 -11.00
CA TYR A 69 5.31 8.76 -11.17
C TYR A 69 6.27 7.77 -10.48
N ALA A 70 5.74 6.75 -9.79
CA ALA A 70 6.52 5.77 -9.03
C ALA A 70 7.62 5.09 -9.86
N ALA A 71 7.31 4.73 -11.11
CA ALA A 71 8.26 4.09 -12.02
C ALA A 71 9.45 4.98 -12.43
N LEU A 72 9.36 6.29 -12.20
CA LEU A 72 10.42 7.26 -12.50
C LEU A 72 11.37 7.51 -11.31
N LEU A 73 11.04 7.00 -10.13
CA LEU A 73 11.84 7.20 -8.92
C LEU A 73 12.98 6.19 -8.82
N SER A 74 14.06 6.61 -8.17
CA SER A 74 15.19 5.74 -7.80
C SER A 74 15.53 5.92 -6.31
N PRO A 75 15.39 4.87 -5.47
CA PRO A 75 14.86 3.55 -5.82
C PRO A 75 13.36 3.60 -6.16
N ARG A 76 12.92 2.68 -7.03
CA ARG A 76 11.49 2.51 -7.35
C ARG A 76 10.76 2.00 -6.10
N PRO A 77 9.69 2.67 -5.62
CA PRO A 77 8.90 2.16 -4.50
C PRO A 77 8.15 0.88 -4.90
N HIS A 78 7.80 0.07 -3.90
CA HIS A 78 6.97 -1.12 -4.07
C HIS A 78 5.50 -0.70 -4.17
N VAL A 79 4.92 -0.75 -5.36
CA VAL A 79 3.59 -0.16 -5.61
C VAL A 79 2.65 -1.04 -6.43
N ASP A 80 3.19 -1.95 -7.24
CA ASP A 80 2.44 -2.62 -8.30
C ASP A 80 2.37 -4.14 -8.12
N PHE A 81 1.82 -4.82 -9.10
CA PHE A 81 1.62 -6.27 -9.08
C PHE A 81 2.92 -7.07 -8.94
N ALA A 82 4.05 -6.55 -9.43
CA ALA A 82 5.35 -7.19 -9.26
C ALA A 82 5.83 -7.14 -7.79
N ASP A 83 5.28 -6.20 -7.01
CA ASP A 83 5.57 -6.01 -5.60
C ASP A 83 4.52 -6.65 -4.67
N GLY A 84 3.65 -7.50 -5.23
CA GLY A 84 2.67 -8.26 -4.45
C GLY A 84 1.40 -7.51 -4.08
N ALA A 85 1.12 -6.37 -4.71
CA ALA A 85 -0.22 -5.79 -4.71
C ALA A 85 -1.18 -6.66 -5.55
N ASP A 86 -2.42 -6.80 -5.07
CA ASP A 86 -3.50 -7.52 -5.75
C ASP A 86 -4.42 -6.57 -6.54
N SER A 87 -4.38 -5.27 -6.21
CA SER A 87 -4.99 -4.19 -6.99
C SER A 87 -4.31 -2.86 -6.71
N VAL A 88 -4.47 -1.89 -7.62
CA VAL A 88 -3.80 -0.58 -7.54
C VAL A 88 -4.77 0.59 -7.84
N THR A 89 -4.79 1.52 -6.88
CA THR A 89 -5.21 2.93 -6.89
C THR A 89 -4.35 3.93 -7.68
N VAL A 90 -4.78 4.61 -8.75
CA VAL A 90 -4.08 5.84 -9.24
C VAL A 90 -5.05 6.97 -9.54
N SER A 91 -4.77 8.19 -9.05
CA SER A 91 -5.57 9.39 -9.31
C SER A 91 -5.00 10.22 -10.45
N GLY A 92 -5.83 10.48 -11.48
CA GLY A 92 -5.45 11.33 -12.62
C GLY A 92 -5.53 12.83 -12.34
N HIS A 93 -6.22 13.24 -11.29
CA HIS A 93 -6.39 14.64 -10.91
C HIS A 93 -5.42 15.11 -9.82
N GLU A 94 -4.59 14.20 -9.30
CA GLU A 94 -3.54 14.53 -8.34
C GLU A 94 -2.27 14.92 -9.11
N PHE A 95 -1.27 14.04 -9.23
CA PHE A 95 0.00 14.41 -9.85
C PHE A 95 -0.14 14.81 -11.33
N LEU A 96 -1.00 14.12 -12.09
CA LEU A 96 -1.20 14.40 -13.51
C LEU A 96 -2.03 15.67 -13.78
N GLY A 97 -2.71 16.21 -12.76
CA GLY A 97 -3.38 17.51 -12.83
C GLY A 97 -4.62 17.58 -13.73
N ALA A 98 -5.37 16.48 -13.91
CA ALA A 98 -6.63 16.52 -14.65
C ALA A 98 -7.61 17.55 -14.05
N PRO A 99 -8.36 18.30 -14.88
CA PRO A 99 -9.20 19.41 -14.41
C PRO A 99 -10.46 18.98 -13.64
N ARG A 100 -10.74 17.67 -13.56
CA ARG A 100 -11.84 17.08 -12.80
C ARG A 100 -11.38 15.77 -12.16
N PRO A 101 -11.97 15.33 -11.03
CA PRO A 101 -11.66 14.06 -10.41
C PRO A 101 -11.77 12.88 -11.39
N CYS A 102 -10.67 12.16 -11.55
CA CYS A 102 -10.57 10.93 -12.32
C CYS A 102 -9.45 10.04 -11.76
N GLY A 103 -9.46 8.77 -12.14
CA GLY A 103 -8.47 7.78 -11.72
C GLY A 103 -8.63 6.44 -12.43
N ILE A 104 -7.75 5.51 -12.12
CA ILE A 104 -7.71 4.14 -12.63
C ILE A 104 -7.66 3.19 -11.43
N VAL A 105 -8.42 2.11 -11.48
CA VAL A 105 -8.29 0.95 -10.59
C VAL A 105 -7.91 -0.23 -11.46
N LEU A 106 -6.83 -0.92 -11.11
CA LEU A 106 -6.31 -2.11 -11.79
C LEU A 106 -6.31 -3.31 -10.86
#